data_AF-A0A1H3G1J1-F1
#
_entry.id   AF-A0A1H3G1J1-F1
#
_cell.length_a   1.000
_cell.length_b   1.000
_cell.length_c   1.000
_cell.angle_alpha   90.00
_cell.angle_beta   90.00
_cell.angle_gamma   90.00
#
_symmetry.space_group_name_H-M   'P 1'
#
loop_
_entity.id
_entity.type
_entity.pdbx_description
1 polymer ?
#
loop_
_entity_poly.entity_id
_entity_poly.type
_entity_poly.pdbx_seq_one_letter_code
_entity_poly.pdbx_strand_id
1 'polypeptide(L)'
;MRKLFCVVAFAATGVCLVLPAAASAAGGEYFSGTGVGNSASEALNRAVVGAFRNAATGGYQESQCTITTTAVKPTEPHWYQGFARIECVKSTSRGE
;
A
#
# COMPACT_ATOMS: atom_id res chain seq x y z
N MET A 1 7.00 42.91 -14.86
CA MET A 1 8.01 42.49 -15.87
C MET A 1 8.70 41.24 -15.35
N ARG A 2 8.67 40.16 -16.15
CA ARG A 2 9.34 38.87 -15.90
C ARG A 2 10.86 39.03 -15.79
N LYS A 3 11.49 38.40 -14.80
CA LYS A 3 12.83 37.83 -14.94
C LYS A 3 12.89 36.48 -14.21
N LEU A 4 12.81 35.44 -15.02
CA LEU A 4 13.19 34.07 -14.71
C LEU A 4 14.70 34.03 -14.44
N PHE A 5 15.11 33.41 -13.34
CA PHE A 5 16.41 32.77 -13.26
C PHE A 5 16.23 31.41 -12.60
N CYS A 6 16.09 30.37 -13.43
CA CYS A 6 16.46 29.02 -13.04
C CYS A 6 17.98 29.01 -12.82
N VAL A 7 18.42 28.69 -11.61
CA VAL A 7 19.77 28.20 -11.38
C VAL A 7 19.64 26.81 -10.81
N VAL A 8 19.98 25.84 -11.65
CA VAL A 8 20.21 24.45 -11.26
C VAL A 8 21.53 24.44 -10.49
N ALA A 9 21.51 24.05 -9.22
CA ALA A 9 22.71 23.67 -8.48
C ALA A 9 22.45 22.29 -7.88
N PHE A 10 23.18 21.31 -8.42
CA PHE A 10 23.16 19.91 -8.03
C PHE A 10 24.37 19.62 -7.13
N ALA A 11 24.15 18.80 -6.10
CA ALA A 11 25.11 18.17 -5.17
C ALA A 11 25.68 19.09 -4.05
N ALA A 12 25.74 18.71 -2.76
CA ALA A 12 25.67 17.39 -2.14
C ALA A 12 25.22 17.45 -0.66
N THR A 13 24.62 16.34 -0.21
CA THR A 13 24.48 15.84 1.18
C THR A 13 23.68 16.65 2.18
N GLY A 14 22.42 16.22 2.38
CA GLY A 14 21.58 16.61 3.51
C GLY A 14 20.11 16.44 3.18
N VAL A 15 19.71 15.20 2.90
CA VAL A 15 18.36 14.83 2.44
C VAL A 15 17.34 15.10 3.56
N CYS A 16 16.83 16.33 3.64
CA CYS A 16 15.51 16.58 4.20
C CYS A 16 14.48 16.29 3.10
N LEU A 17 14.27 15.00 2.84
CA LEU A 17 12.97 14.53 2.36
C LEU A 17 11.99 14.89 3.47
N VAL A 18 11.36 16.06 3.37
CA VAL A 18 10.05 16.23 3.99
C VAL A 18 9.12 15.30 3.21
N LEU A 19 9.01 14.08 3.74
CA LEU A 19 7.99 13.11 3.36
C LEU A 19 6.66 13.87 3.24
N PRO A 20 5.77 13.50 2.30
CA PRO A 20 4.38 13.89 2.43
C PRO A 20 3.93 13.41 3.82
N ALA A 21 3.68 14.37 4.71
CA ALA A 21 3.02 14.12 5.97
C ALA A 21 1.63 13.62 5.61
N ALA A 22 1.51 12.30 5.43
CA ALA A 22 0.24 11.62 5.37
C ALA A 22 -0.41 11.86 6.72
N ALA A 23 -1.23 12.91 6.76
CA ALA A 23 -2.16 13.22 7.83
C ALA A 23 -2.78 11.90 8.23
N SER A 24 -2.37 11.42 9.40
CA SER A 24 -2.85 10.15 9.92
C SER A 24 -4.28 10.43 10.37
N ALA A 25 -5.21 10.22 9.44
CA ALA A 25 -6.59 10.03 9.80
C ALA A 25 -6.58 8.88 10.82
N ALA A 26 -6.96 9.17 12.06
CA ALA A 26 -7.28 8.17 13.06
C ALA A 26 -8.59 7.52 12.63
N GLY A 27 -8.50 6.67 11.63
CA GLY A 27 -9.57 5.89 11.02
C GLY A 27 -8.89 4.83 10.17
N GLY A 28 -9.28 3.56 10.35
CA GLY A 28 -8.68 2.47 9.60
C GLY A 28 -8.76 2.74 8.09
N GLU A 29 -7.66 2.54 7.39
CA GLU A 29 -7.60 2.72 5.94
C GLU A 29 -7.68 1.36 5.27
N TYR A 30 -8.56 1.24 4.27
CA TYR A 30 -8.78 -0.02 3.58
C TYR A 30 -7.93 -0.09 2.33
N PHE A 31 -7.13 -1.14 2.23
CA PHE A 31 -6.36 -1.46 1.04
C PHE A 31 -6.90 -2.73 0.41
N SER A 32 -6.93 -2.74 -0.92
CA SER A 32 -7.36 -3.92 -1.67
C SER A 32 -6.26 -4.35 -2.63
N GLY A 33 -6.25 -5.65 -2.92
CA GLY A 33 -5.34 -6.26 -3.86
C GLY A 33 -6.06 -7.32 -4.67
N THR A 34 -5.58 -7.53 -5.89
CA THR A 34 -6.06 -8.55 -6.80
C THR A 34 -4.89 -9.39 -7.28
N GLY A 35 -5.15 -10.66 -7.54
CA GLY A 35 -4.13 -11.60 -7.98
C GLY A 35 -4.75 -12.66 -8.89
N VAL A 36 -3.96 -13.14 -9.85
CA VAL A 36 -4.37 -14.23 -10.74
C VAL A 36 -3.38 -15.37 -10.60
N GLY A 37 -3.88 -16.59 -10.51
CA GLY A 37 -3.03 -17.78 -10.36
C GLY A 37 -3.70 -19.05 -10.90
N ASN A 38 -2.89 -20.09 -11.10
CA ASN A 38 -3.34 -21.40 -11.60
C ASN A 38 -4.08 -22.23 -10.55
N SER A 39 -4.26 -21.69 -9.34
CA SER A 39 -4.96 -22.31 -8.23
C SER A 39 -5.57 -21.23 -7.35
N ALA A 40 -6.67 -21.55 -6.67
CA ALA A 40 -7.35 -20.60 -5.78
C ALA A 40 -6.41 -20.04 -4.69
N SER A 41 -5.58 -20.90 -4.10
CA SER A 41 -4.60 -20.51 -3.07
C SER A 41 -3.53 -19.56 -3.61
N GLU A 42 -3.06 -19.79 -4.84
CA GLU A 42 -2.05 -18.93 -5.46
C GLU A 42 -2.63 -17.55 -5.83
N ALA A 43 -3.85 -17.54 -6.37
CA ALA A 43 -4.55 -16.30 -6.71
C ALA A 43 -4.83 -15.44 -5.46
N LEU A 44 -5.26 -16.08 -4.36
CA LEU A 44 -5.45 -15.42 -3.07
C LEU A 44 -4.14 -14.92 -2.46
N ASN A 45 -3.07 -15.73 -2.49
CA ASN A 45 -1.77 -15.31 -1.97
C ASN A 45 -1.27 -14.04 -2.69
N ARG A 46 -1.34 -14.03 -4.03
CA ARG A 46 -0.99 -12.84 -4.83
C ARG A 46 -1.88 -11.64 -4.51
N ALA A 47 -3.18 -11.84 -4.30
CA ALA A 47 -4.10 -10.76 -3.94
C ALA A 47 -3.78 -10.16 -2.56
N VAL A 48 -3.47 -11.00 -1.57
CA VAL A 48 -3.06 -10.59 -0.22
C VAL A 48 -1.75 -9.81 -0.27
N VAL A 49 -0.73 -10.33 -0.97
CA VAL A 49 0.54 -9.62 -1.18
C VAL A 49 0.34 -8.27 -1.86
N GLY A 50 -0.55 -8.20 -2.85
CA GLY A 50 -0.92 -6.94 -3.50
C GLY A 50 -1.55 -5.94 -2.54
N ALA A 51 -2.46 -6.39 -1.67
CA ALA A 51 -3.11 -5.54 -0.68
C ALA A 51 -2.08 -4.98 0.32
N PHE A 52 -1.18 -5.81 0.85
CA PHE A 52 -0.12 -5.37 1.76
C PHE A 52 0.89 -4.43 1.09
N ARG A 53 1.22 -4.63 -0.19
CA ARG A 53 2.07 -3.69 -0.93
C ARG A 53 1.42 -2.32 -1.11
N ASN A 54 0.11 -2.28 -1.35
CA ASN A 54 -0.63 -1.03 -1.42
C ASN A 54 -0.65 -0.33 -0.05
N ALA A 55 -0.83 -1.07 1.04
CA ALA A 55 -0.71 -0.55 2.39
C ALA A 55 0.72 -0.04 2.70
N ALA A 56 1.76 -0.77 2.31
CA ALA A 56 3.15 -0.34 2.47
C ALA A 56 3.45 0.96 1.70
N THR A 57 2.84 1.14 0.52
CA THR A 57 2.93 2.39 -0.25
C THR A 57 2.27 3.56 0.49
N GLY A 58 1.22 3.29 1.29
CA GLY A 58 0.61 4.26 2.22
C GLY A 58 1.39 4.47 3.53
N GLY A 59 2.52 3.76 3.71
CA GLY A 59 3.35 3.84 4.90
C GLY A 59 2.85 3.01 6.10
N TYR A 60 2.04 1.98 5.86
CA TYR A 60 1.61 1.03 6.89
C TYR A 60 2.53 -0.20 6.93
N GLN A 61 2.74 -0.75 8.13
CA GLN A 61 3.42 -2.05 8.29
C GLN A 61 2.41 -3.20 8.28
N GLU A 62 2.84 -4.41 7.91
CA GLU A 62 1.97 -5.60 7.92
C GLU A 62 1.37 -5.88 9.30
N SER A 63 2.12 -5.62 10.38
CA SER A 63 1.66 -5.75 11.77
C SER A 63 0.54 -4.77 12.14
N GLN A 64 0.35 -3.72 11.36
CA GLN A 64 -0.69 -2.70 11.53
C GLN A 64 -1.93 -2.99 10.66
N CYS A 65 -1.95 -4.12 9.96
CA CYS A 65 -2.96 -4.46 8.97
C CYS A 65 -3.61 -5.81 9.29
N THR A 66 -4.93 -5.89 9.13
CA THR A 66 -5.73 -7.10 9.33
C THR A 66 -6.46 -7.44 8.04
N ILE A 67 -6.46 -8.72 7.65
CA ILE A 67 -7.22 -9.19 6.49
C ILE A 67 -8.70 -9.21 6.85
N THR A 68 -9.51 -8.38 6.18
CA THR A 68 -10.95 -8.25 6.44
C THR A 68 -11.80 -9.06 5.48
N THR A 69 -11.37 -9.19 4.23
CA THR A 69 -12.14 -9.94 3.23
C THR A 69 -11.21 -10.65 2.26
N THR A 70 -11.51 -11.90 1.96
CA THR A 70 -10.89 -12.64 0.86
C THR A 70 -11.98 -13.26 0.01
N ALA A 71 -11.79 -13.21 -1.31
CA ALA A 71 -12.69 -13.85 -2.26
C ALA A 71 -11.87 -14.42 -3.41
N VAL A 72 -12.34 -15.52 -3.97
CA VAL A 72 -11.75 -16.12 -5.16
C VAL A 72 -12.86 -16.40 -6.16
N LYS A 73 -12.63 -16.07 -7.42
CA LYS A 73 -13.52 -16.41 -8.52
C LYS A 73 -12.76 -17.19 -9.58
N PRO A 74 -13.31 -18.30 -10.11
CA PRO A 74 -12.76 -18.92 -11.31
C PRO A 74 -13.00 -17.99 -12.51
N THR A 75 -11.96 -17.78 -13.31
CA THR A 75 -12.02 -16.91 -14.50
C THR A 75 -12.07 -17.73 -15.78
N GLU A 76 -11.23 -18.76 -15.86
CA GLU A 76 -11.11 -19.69 -16.98
C GLU A 76 -10.82 -21.09 -16.43
N PRO A 77 -10.99 -22.17 -17.21
CA PRO A 77 -10.51 -23.49 -16.80
C PRO A 77 -9.04 -23.41 -16.39
N HIS A 78 -8.76 -23.78 -15.13
CA HIS A 78 -7.45 -23.73 -14.48
C HIS A 78 -6.93 -22.33 -14.08
N TRP A 79 -7.75 -21.28 -14.17
CA TRP A 79 -7.37 -19.93 -13.74
C TRP A 79 -8.35 -19.37 -12.70
N TYR A 80 -7.76 -18.76 -11.67
CA TYR A 80 -8.49 -18.15 -10.56
C TYR A 80 -8.07 -16.70 -10.40
N GLN A 81 -9.04 -15.84 -10.12
CA GLN A 81 -8.85 -14.46 -9.71
C GLN A 81 -9.15 -14.34 -8.22
N GLY A 82 -8.13 -13.99 -7.44
CA GLY A 82 -8.21 -13.68 -6.02
C GLY A 82 -8.40 -12.19 -5.80
N PHE A 83 -9.16 -11.89 -4.76
CA PHE A 83 -9.39 -10.55 -4.23
C PHE A 83 -9.12 -10.59 -2.73
N ALA A 84 -8.36 -9.64 -2.23
CA ALA A 84 -8.13 -9.46 -0.82
C ALA A 84 -8.37 -8.00 -0.44
N ARG A 85 -8.97 -7.78 0.72
CA ARG A 85 -9.07 -6.49 1.38
C ARG A 85 -8.45 -6.61 2.76
N ILE A 86 -7.61 -5.64 3.08
CA ILE A 86 -7.00 -5.48 4.39
C ILE A 86 -7.41 -4.11 4.93
N GLU A 87 -7.56 -4.04 6.25
CA GLU A 87 -7.77 -2.81 6.99
C GLU A 87 -6.51 -2.54 7.79
N CYS A 88 -5.94 -1.35 7.64
CA CYS A 88 -4.74 -0.95 8.34
C CYS A 88 -5.02 0.21 9.29
N VAL A 89 -4.53 0.11 10.52
CA VAL A 89 -4.68 1.13 11.56
C VAL A 89 -3.29 1.52 12.02
N LYS A 90 -2.91 2.79 11.85
CA LYS A 90 -1.64 3.27 12.40
C LYS A 90 -1.72 3.18 13.92
N SER A 91 -0.87 2.35 14.50
CA SER A 91 -0.64 2.37 15.93
C SER A 91 -0.05 3.73 16.28
N THR A 92 -0.87 4.61 16.83
CA THR A 92 -0.42 5.85 17.45
C THR A 92 0.27 5.45 18.74
N SER A 93 1.58 5.19 18.67
CA SER A 93 2.43 5.18 19.86
C SER A 93 2.43 6.60 20.44
N ARG A 94 1.39 6.91 21.21
CA ARG A 94 1.25 8.15 21.97
C ARG A 94 2.14 8.01 23.19
N GLY A 95 3.35 8.55 23.07
CA GLY A 95 4.30 8.96 24.11
C GLY A 95 4.27 8.22 25.44
N GLU A 96 5.36 7.49 25.72
CA GLU A 96 5.90 7.37 27.07
C GLU A 96 7.08 8.34 27.22
#